data_AF-A0A4Q1AKD5-F1
#
_entry.id   AF-A0A4Q1AKD5-F1
#
_cell.length_a   1.000
_cell.length_b   1.000
_cell.length_c   1.000
_cell.angle_alpha   90.00
_cell.angle_beta   90.00
_cell.angle_gamma   90.00
#
_symmetry.space_group_name_H-M   'P 1'
#
loop_
_entity.id
_entity.type
_entity.pdbx_description
1 polymer ?
#
loop_
_entity_poly.entity_id
_entity_poly.type
_entity_poly.pdbx_seq_one_letter_code
_entity_poly.pdbx_strand_id
1 'polypeptide(L)' 'MSAPSLKIVVTRYKEAFSEKKEFVSYMSSWVLKPKEETSIMLDMIKKYELMPELGYDKDTLEIISSYLYDMKFNEEN' A
#
# COMPACT_ATOMS: atom_id res chain seq x y z
N MET A 1 -8.20 15.60 8.67
CA MET A 1 -7.21 14.55 8.40
C MET A 1 -7.34 14.16 6.95
N SER A 2 -6.26 14.21 6.18
CA SER A 2 -6.26 13.89 4.75
C SER A 2 -5.51 12.58 4.57
N ALA A 3 -5.90 11.72 3.62
CA ALA A 3 -5.12 10.53 3.31
C ALA A 3 -3.92 10.90 2.40
N PRO A 4 -2.81 10.13 2.42
CA PRO A 4 -1.79 10.26 1.40
C PRO A 4 -2.37 9.93 0.02
N SER A 5 -1.81 10.53 -1.03
CA SER A 5 -2.16 10.14 -2.40
C SER A 5 -1.78 8.69 -2.64
N LEU A 6 -2.72 7.91 -3.18
CA LEU A 6 -2.51 6.51 -3.55
C LEU A 6 -1.32 6.36 -4.53
N LYS A 7 -1.07 7.35 -5.39
CA LYS A 7 0.11 7.38 -6.28
C LYS A 7 1.40 7.27 -5.46
N ILE A 8 1.54 8.07 -4.40
CA ILE A 8 2.75 8.08 -3.56
C ILE A 8 2.91 6.73 -2.84
N VAL A 9 1.82 6.19 -2.30
CA VAL A 9 1.84 4.89 -1.59
C VAL A 9 2.30 3.79 -2.53
N VAL A 10 1.66 3.66 -3.69
CA VAL A 10 1.98 2.60 -4.65
C VAL A 10 3.39 2.76 -5.20
N THR A 11 3.84 3.97 -5.54
CA THR A 11 5.20 4.22 -6.02
C THR A 11 6.25 3.78 -5.00
N ARG A 12 6.13 4.20 -3.74
CA ARG A 12 7.11 3.84 -2.71
C ARG A 12 7.18 2.34 -2.44
N TYR A 13 6.04 1.67 -2.42
CA TYR A 13 6.02 0.23 -2.26
C TYR A 13 6.58 -0.49 -3.50
N LYS A 14 6.34 0.02 -4.71
CA LYS A 14 6.98 -0.51 -5.93
C LYS A 14 8.50 -0.31 -5.95
N GLU A 15 9.01 0.79 -5.39
CA GLU A 15 10.45 1.01 -5.25
C GLU A 15 11.09 0.06 -4.22
N ALA A 16 10.34 -0.34 -3.19
CA ALA A 16 10.82 -1.24 -2.15
C ALA A 16 10.83 -2.72 -2.57
N PHE A 17 10.04 -3.11 -3.57
CA PHE A 17 9.91 -4.51 -4.03
C PHE A 17 10.22 -4.61 -5.52
N SER A 18 11.19 -5.47 -5.87
CA SER A 18 11.57 -5.69 -7.27
C SER A 18 10.54 -6.55 -8.01
N GLU A 19 9.83 -7.44 -7.30
CA GLU A 19 8.86 -8.36 -7.88
C GLU A 19 7.42 -8.01 -7.51
N LYS A 20 6.50 -8.12 -8.48
CA LYS A 20 5.06 -7.97 -8.26
C LYS A 20 4.54 -8.88 -7.14
N LYS A 21 5.00 -10.12 -7.09
CA LYS A 21 4.56 -11.10 -6.09
C LYS A 21 4.90 -10.67 -4.68
N GLU A 22 6.10 -10.12 -4.47
CA GLU A 22 6.53 -9.60 -3.17
C GLU A 22 5.70 -8.38 -2.77
N PHE A 23 5.49 -7.44 -3.70
CA PHE A 23 4.63 -6.29 -3.49
C PHE A 23 3.22 -6.70 -3.05
N VAL A 24 2.57 -7.61 -3.80
CA VAL A 24 1.19 -8.02 -3.54
C VAL A 24 1.08 -8.74 -2.20
N SER A 25 2.01 -9.66 -1.91
CA SER A 25 2.04 -10.41 -0.65
C SER A 25 2.22 -9.48 0.55
N TYR A 26 3.17 -8.55 0.46
CA TYR A 26 3.45 -7.63 1.55
C TYR A 26 2.34 -6.60 1.74
N MET A 27 1.88 -5.95 0.66
CA MET A 27 0.82 -4.94 0.73
C MET A 27 -0.47 -5.53 1.29
N SER A 28 -0.93 -6.68 0.77
CA SER A 28 -2.15 -7.33 1.27
C SER A 28 -2.04 -7.71 2.75
N SER A 29 -0.89 -8.24 3.17
CA SER A 29 -0.65 -8.61 4.57
C SER A 29 -0.56 -7.41 5.50
N TRP A 30 0.07 -6.33 5.06
CA TRP A 30 0.17 -5.09 5.83
C TRP A 30 -1.19 -4.39 5.92
N VAL A 31 -1.95 -4.31 4.82
CA VAL A 31 -3.29 -3.70 4.80
C VAL A 31 -4.28 -4.50 5.67
N LEU A 32 -4.13 -5.82 5.71
CA LEU A 32 -4.97 -6.69 6.55
C LEU A 32 -4.81 -6.38 8.03
N LYS A 33 -3.58 -6.09 8.47
CA LYS A 33 -3.28 -5.74 9.86
C LYS A 33 -2.19 -4.66 9.92
N PRO A 34 -2.57 -3.39 9.70
CA PRO A 34 -1.61 -2.30 9.61
C PRO A 34 -0.86 -2.15 10.93
N LYS A 35 0.46 -2.07 10.83
CA LYS A 35 1.34 -1.82 11.96
C LYS A 35 2.42 -0.83 11.56
N GLU A 36 2.75 0.04 12.50
CA GLU A 36 3.79 1.05 12.28
C GLU A 36 5.15 0.39 12.08
N GLU A 37 5.52 -0.57 12.92
CA GLU A 37 6.87 -1.16 12.91
C GLU A 37 7.18 -1.91 11.60
N THR A 38 6.14 -2.42 10.94
CA THR A 38 6.27 -3.17 9.70
C THR A 38 5.98 -2.32 8.47
N SER A 39 5.86 -0.99 8.58
CA SER A 39 5.57 -0.12 7.42
C SER A 39 6.84 0.42 6.75
N ILE A 40 6.86 0.44 5.42
CA ILE A 40 7.91 1.10 4.62
C ILE A 40 7.82 2.63 4.72
N MET A 41 6.66 3.19 5.10
CA MET A 41 6.39 4.63 5.08
C MET A 41 6.12 5.20 6.47
N LEU A 42 7.08 5.06 7.39
CA LEU A 42 6.98 5.58 8.77
C LEU A 42 6.74 7.10 8.81
N ASP A 43 7.32 7.85 7.87
CA ASP A 43 7.10 9.30 7.72
C ASP A 43 5.64 9.63 7.40
N MET A 44 4.98 8.80 6.58
CA MET A 44 3.57 8.97 6.24
C MET A 44 2.66 8.60 7.41
N ILE A 45 3.00 7.57 8.20
CA ILE A 45 2.24 7.22 9.41
C ILE A 45 2.31 8.37 10.43
N LYS A 46 3.47 8.99 10.61
CA LYS A 46 3.61 10.16 11.50
C LYS A 46 2.75 11.36 11.06
N LYS A 47 2.50 11.50 9.76
CA LYS A 47 1.75 12.63 9.18
C LYS A 47 0.26 12.37 9.06
N TYR A 48 -0.12 11.15 8.71
CA TYR A 48 -1.49 10.77 8.33
C TYR A 48 -2.12 9.75 9.29
N GLU A 49 -1.39 9.40 10.35
CA GLU A 49 -1.74 8.36 11.31
C GLU A 49 -1.74 6.95 10.68
N LEU A 50 -1.82 5.93 11.52
CA LEU A 50 -1.82 4.54 11.07
C LEU A 50 -3.15 4.25 10.34
N MET A 51 -3.07 3.56 9.20
CA MET A 51 -4.26 3.14 8.48
C MET A 51 -5.14 2.24 9.36
N PRO A 52 -6.46 2.50 9.47
CA PRO A 52 -7.36 1.61 10.18
C PRO A 52 -7.53 0.28 9.45
N GLU A 53 -7.90 -0.77 10.18
CA GLU A 53 -8.28 -2.04 9.56
C GLU A 53 -9.52 -1.85 8.69
N LEU A 54 -9.46 -2.35 7.44
CA LEU A 54 -10.52 -2.15 6.46
C LEU A 54 -11.62 -3.23 6.49
N GLY A 55 -11.40 -4.32 7.24
CA GLY A 55 -12.37 -5.41 7.38
C GLY A 55 -12.51 -6.33 6.16
N TYR A 56 -11.60 -6.24 5.19
CA TYR A 56 -11.55 -7.15 4.04
C TYR A 56 -10.75 -8.41 4.35
N ASP A 57 -11.12 -9.54 3.72
CA ASP A 57 -10.32 -10.76 3.78
C ASP A 57 -9.03 -10.64 2.94
N LYS A 58 -8.09 -11.56 3.19
CA LYS A 58 -6.77 -11.54 2.56
C LYS A 58 -6.84 -11.68 1.04
N ASP A 59 -7.74 -12.52 0.53
CA ASP A 59 -7.87 -12.80 -0.90
C ASP A 59 -8.34 -11.54 -1.65
N THR A 60 -9.32 -10.83 -1.08
CA THR A 60 -9.79 -9.54 -1.58
C THR A 60 -8.67 -8.50 -1.57
N LEU A 61 -7.88 -8.44 -0.48
CA LEU A 61 -6.75 -7.52 -0.38
C LEU A 61 -5.62 -7.87 -1.36
N GLU A 62 -5.40 -9.13 -1.69
CA GLU A 62 -4.45 -9.56 -2.73
C GLU A 62 -4.91 -9.12 -4.12
N ILE A 63 -6.21 -9.24 -4.44
CA ILE A 63 -6.78 -8.76 -5.70
C ILE A 63 -6.60 -7.24 -5.81
N ILE A 64 -6.95 -6.49 -4.76
CA ILE A 64 -6.77 -5.03 -4.71
C ILE A 64 -5.29 -4.68 -4.88
N SER A 65 -4.40 -5.33 -4.14
CA SER A 65 -2.96 -5.08 -4.21
C SER A 65 -2.40 -5.37 -5.60
N SER A 66 -2.83 -6.47 -6.24
CA SER A 66 -2.43 -6.77 -7.62
C SER A 66 -2.90 -5.70 -8.59
N TYR A 67 -4.15 -5.24 -8.46
CA TYR A 67 -4.68 -4.15 -9.27
C TYR A 67 -3.90 -2.86 -9.07
N LEU A 68 -3.56 -2.50 -7.83
CA LEU A 68 -2.73 -1.34 -7.50
C LEU A 68 -1.33 -1.43 -8.13
N TYR A 69 -0.73 -2.61 -8.17
CA TYR A 69 0.56 -2.81 -8.83
C TYR A 69 0.46 -2.59 -10.34
N ASP A 70 -0.57 -3.13 -10.99
CA ASP A 70 -0.74 -3.00 -12.43
C ASP A 70 -1.19 -1.60 -12.85
N MET A 71 -1.75 -0.83 -11.92
CA MET A 71 -2.22 0.52 -12.17
C MET A 71 -1.05 1.42 -12.59
N LYS A 72 -1.14 1.94 -13.82
CA LYS A 72 -0.27 3.00 -14.33
C LYS A 72 -0.89 4.33 -13.95
N PHE A 73 -0.28 5.02 -12.99
CA PHE A 73 -0.56 6.43 -12.76
C PHE A 73 0.06 7.20 -13.92
N ASN A 74 -0.65 7.28 -15.05
CA ASN A 74 -0.24 8.17 -16.12
C ASN A 74 -0.16 9.58 -15.53
N GLU A 75 0.98 10.23 -15.74
CA GLU A 75 1.11 11.66 -15.50
C GLU A 75 0.25 12.34 -16.56
N GLU A 76 -0.92 12.84 -16.16
CA GLU A 76 -1.50 13.95 -16.90
C GLU A 76 -0.50 15.10 -16.78
N ASN A 77 0.09 15.44 -17.94
CA ASN A 77 1.07 16.50 -18.16
C ASN A 77 0.55 17.86 -17.71
#